data_AF-A0A3A0BCF4-F1
#
_entry.id   AF-A0A3A0BCF4-F1
#
_cell.length_a   1.000
_cell.length_b   1.000
_cell.length_c   1.000
_cell.angle_alpha   90.00
_cell.angle_beta   90.00
_cell.angle_gamma   90.00
#
_symmetry.space_group_name_H-M   'P 1'
#
loop_
_entity.id
_entity.type
_entity.pdbx_description
1 polymer ?
#
loop_
_entity_poly.entity_id
_entity_poly.type
_entity_poly.pdbx_seq_one_letter_code
_entity_poly.pdbx_strand_id
1 'polypeptide(L)'
;QIASTGVTSDFVAYAVTDQPLLWYRLLPNPTYGTGILLGLLIAVLPIALFLFWLSSSKKWKLNAWQKLAIAGPLLAFLGVGLVASAKIGGGGDLHNMDMFLIGMAFTVFIAWVNGGRDVLMNNEMPAWIRLTLVAALVIPAFSPLMQLRSRDYGDEIASLLVLTDEKDAKAFDMLPDSATVNAALTEIQEAVNEAQAAGEVLFMDQRQLLTFGYITVNPFVGEYEKKILMNEALSANYDYYSSFYRDITNQRFPLIVTEPLRTPIKDSGYEFGEENNAWVKWVSIPVLCYYQEIQTYKKVNVMLLVPKPAPDDCSQYIPPGN
;
A
#
# COMPACT_ATOMS: atom_id res chain seq x y z
N GLN A 1 -0.91 9.78 -27.71
CA GLN A 1 -0.39 10.98 -27.04
C GLN A 1 -0.38 10.69 -25.55
N ILE A 2 0.74 10.18 -25.03
CA ILE A 2 0.90 9.85 -23.59
C ILE A 2 2.19 10.51 -23.15
N ALA A 3 2.12 11.81 -22.87
CA ALA A 3 3.22 12.61 -22.32
C ALA A 3 2.69 13.97 -21.86
N SER A 4 2.00 14.03 -20.72
CA SER A 4 1.75 15.30 -19.99
C SER A 4 1.08 15.16 -18.63
N THR A 5 1.04 13.98 -17.99
CA THR A 5 0.66 13.90 -16.56
C THR A 5 1.85 14.27 -15.68
N GLY A 6 2.28 15.52 -15.78
CA GLY A 6 3.08 16.14 -14.74
C GLY A 6 2.22 16.35 -13.50
N VAL A 7 2.86 16.36 -12.34
CA VAL A 7 2.25 16.74 -11.06
C VAL A 7 1.68 18.16 -11.20
N THR A 8 0.36 18.29 -11.34
CA THR A 8 -0.31 19.59 -11.40
C THR A 8 -0.45 20.18 -10.01
N SER A 9 -0.50 21.51 -9.91
CA SER A 9 -0.82 22.21 -8.64
C SER A 9 -2.13 21.70 -8.02
N ASP A 10 -3.06 21.29 -8.87
CA ASP A 10 -4.38 20.82 -8.47
C ASP A 10 -4.33 19.41 -7.91
N PHE A 11 -3.47 18.52 -8.44
CA PHE A 11 -3.18 17.23 -7.83
C PHE A 11 -2.50 17.39 -6.46
N VAL A 12 -1.57 18.33 -6.32
CA VAL A 12 -0.92 18.63 -5.03
C VAL A 12 -1.91 19.24 -4.05
N ALA A 13 -2.78 20.15 -4.50
CA ALA A 13 -3.83 20.75 -3.66
C ALA A 13 -4.85 19.68 -3.21
N TYR A 14 -5.35 18.87 -4.15
CA TYR A 14 -6.24 17.72 -3.88
C TYR A 14 -5.60 16.74 -2.88
N ALA A 15 -4.34 16.36 -3.11
CA ALA A 15 -3.57 15.51 -2.23
C ALA A 15 -3.26 16.15 -0.87
N VAL A 16 -3.43 17.48 -0.68
CA VAL A 16 -3.14 18.19 0.58
C VAL A 16 -4.40 18.53 1.38
N THR A 17 -5.54 18.82 0.77
CA THR A 17 -6.70 19.38 1.51
C THR A 17 -7.72 18.36 2.02
N ASP A 18 -7.88 17.18 1.39
CA ASP A 18 -9.15 16.43 1.56
C ASP A 18 -9.16 15.28 2.58
N GLN A 19 -8.02 14.81 3.08
CA GLN A 19 -7.97 13.75 4.09
C GLN A 19 -7.32 14.28 5.37
N PRO A 20 -7.79 13.88 6.56
CA PRO A 20 -7.22 14.34 7.82
C PRO A 20 -5.78 13.85 7.98
N LEU A 21 -4.91 14.72 8.49
CA LEU A 21 -3.53 14.37 8.81
C LEU A 21 -3.50 13.56 10.12
N LEU A 22 -3.15 12.29 10.00
CA LEU A 22 -3.03 11.35 11.11
C LEU A 22 -1.61 11.43 11.69
N TRP A 23 -1.32 12.53 12.37
CA TRP A 23 0.01 12.84 12.93
C TRP A 23 0.58 11.76 13.85
N TYR A 24 -0.27 10.98 14.52
CA TYR A 24 0.16 9.89 15.39
C TYR A 24 0.98 8.83 14.63
N ARG A 25 0.81 8.71 13.30
CA ARG A 25 1.58 7.79 12.44
C ARG A 25 3.07 8.10 12.42
N LEU A 26 3.46 9.35 12.70
CA LEU A 26 4.86 9.75 12.76
C LEU A 26 5.60 9.16 13.98
N LEU A 27 4.85 8.82 15.02
CA LEU A 27 5.34 8.23 16.27
C LEU A 27 5.00 6.72 16.33
N PRO A 28 5.57 5.96 17.27
CA PRO A 28 5.25 4.54 17.45
C PRO A 28 3.74 4.30 17.52
N ASN A 29 3.25 3.40 16.66
CA ASN A 29 1.83 3.11 16.52
C ASN A 29 1.60 1.66 16.04
N PRO A 30 0.37 1.14 16.10
CA PRO A 30 0.08 -0.25 15.71
C PRO A 30 0.31 -0.57 14.23
N THR A 31 0.27 0.42 13.34
CA THR A 31 0.43 0.25 11.89
C THR A 31 1.91 0.19 11.50
N TYR A 32 2.76 1.00 12.12
CA TYR A 32 4.20 0.87 12.02
C TYR A 32 4.83 1.03 13.40
N GLY A 33 5.27 -0.09 13.98
CA GLY A 33 5.66 -0.17 15.40
C GLY A 33 6.71 0.83 15.86
N THR A 34 7.63 1.25 14.97
CA THR A 34 8.62 2.30 15.30
C THR A 34 8.09 3.71 15.07
N GLY A 35 7.08 3.87 14.21
CA GLY A 35 6.67 5.16 13.67
C GLY A 35 7.65 5.70 12.64
N ILE A 36 7.15 6.57 11.75
CA ILE A 36 7.94 7.07 10.62
C ILE A 36 9.21 7.79 11.07
N LEU A 37 9.13 8.61 12.12
CA LEU A 37 10.29 9.42 12.55
C LEU A 37 11.43 8.56 13.10
N LEU A 38 11.11 7.57 13.94
CA LEU A 38 12.14 6.69 14.51
C LEU A 38 12.68 5.72 13.46
N GLY A 39 11.81 5.12 12.64
CA GLY A 39 12.22 4.25 11.54
C GLY A 39 13.13 4.99 10.56
N LEU A 40 12.76 6.22 10.17
CA LEU A 40 13.58 7.06 9.31
C LEU A 40 14.91 7.44 9.97
N LEU A 41 14.89 7.83 11.25
CA LEU A 41 16.10 8.16 11.98
C LEU A 41 17.08 6.97 11.99
N ILE A 42 16.61 5.76 12.28
CA ILE A 42 17.44 4.55 12.24
C ILE A 42 18.04 4.34 10.85
N ALA A 43 17.24 4.53 9.79
CA ALA A 43 17.67 4.34 8.41
C ALA A 43 18.72 5.36 7.96
N VAL A 44 18.57 6.64 8.33
CA VAL A 44 19.39 7.72 7.75
C VAL A 44 20.46 8.28 8.67
N LEU A 45 20.35 8.11 10.00
CA LEU A 45 21.30 8.66 10.96
C LEU A 45 22.75 8.23 10.69
N PRO A 46 23.05 6.94 10.43
CA PRO A 46 24.43 6.52 10.15
C PRO A 46 25.02 7.21 8.92
N ILE A 47 24.21 7.34 7.87
CA ILE A 47 24.58 7.99 6.61
C ILE A 47 24.78 9.48 6.83
N ALA A 48 23.86 10.13 7.55
CA ALA A 48 23.93 11.55 7.87
C ALA A 48 25.19 11.89 8.69
N LEU A 49 25.54 11.07 9.69
CA LEU A 49 26.77 11.22 10.47
C LEU A 49 28.02 11.09 9.59
N PHE A 50 28.04 10.12 8.68
CA PHE A 50 29.14 9.93 7.74
C PHE A 50 29.33 11.14 6.80
N LEU A 51 28.24 11.61 6.18
CA LEU A 51 28.27 12.78 5.29
C LEU A 51 28.67 14.06 6.04
N PHE A 52 28.13 14.26 7.24
CA PHE A 52 28.48 15.39 8.10
C PHE A 52 29.96 15.37 8.47
N TRP A 53 30.49 14.20 8.84
CA TRP A 53 31.91 14.04 9.16
C TRP A 53 32.80 14.31 7.94
N LEU A 54 32.47 13.79 6.75
CA LEU A 54 33.22 14.08 5.53
C LEU A 54 33.25 15.59 5.20
N SER A 55 32.13 16.28 5.37
CA SER A 55 32.05 17.72 5.12
C SER A 55 32.81 18.54 6.17
N SER A 56 32.64 18.24 7.46
CA SER A 56 33.27 18.96 8.58
C SER A 56 34.79 18.74 8.66
N SER A 57 35.27 17.55 8.32
CA SER A 57 36.70 17.23 8.22
C SER A 57 37.37 17.77 6.95
N LYS A 58 36.62 18.50 6.10
CA LYS A 58 37.08 19.03 4.80
C LYS A 58 37.60 17.96 3.82
N LYS A 59 37.23 16.69 4.05
CA LYS A 59 37.50 15.57 3.13
C LYS A 59 36.57 15.63 1.91
N TRP A 60 35.37 16.16 2.09
CA TRP A 60 34.46 16.54 1.01
C TRP A 60 34.22 18.05 1.04
N LYS A 61 34.87 18.77 0.12
CA LYS A 61 34.84 20.24 0.08
C LYS A 61 33.69 20.73 -0.79
N LEU A 62 32.64 21.23 -0.14
CA LEU A 62 31.49 21.84 -0.79
C LEU A 62 31.46 23.34 -0.54
N ASN A 63 31.19 24.12 -1.59
CA ASN A 63 30.84 25.53 -1.44
C ASN A 63 29.37 25.69 -0.96
N ALA A 64 28.97 26.92 -0.62
CA ALA A 64 27.64 27.19 -0.09
C ALA A 64 26.51 26.80 -1.07
N TRP A 65 26.69 27.04 -2.36
CA TRP A 65 25.70 26.73 -3.40
C TRP A 65 25.52 25.23 -3.61
N GLN A 66 26.61 24.46 -3.55
CA GLN A 66 26.54 23.00 -3.63
C GLN A 66 25.86 22.40 -2.40
N LYS A 67 26.12 22.94 -1.20
CA LYS A 67 25.39 22.54 0.01
C LYS A 67 23.90 22.82 -0.11
N LEU A 68 23.53 23.98 -0.65
CA LEU A 68 22.13 24.33 -0.88
C LEU A 68 21.48 23.44 -1.96
N ALA A 69 22.18 23.16 -3.05
CA ALA A 69 21.70 22.30 -4.13
C ALA A 69 21.46 20.84 -3.69
N ILE A 70 22.15 20.38 -2.66
CA ILE A 70 21.94 19.06 -2.05
C ILE A 70 20.86 19.14 -0.97
N ALA A 71 21.03 20.03 0.01
CA ALA A 71 20.14 20.11 1.17
C ALA A 71 18.72 20.56 0.81
N GLY A 72 18.55 21.46 -0.15
CA GLY A 72 17.24 21.99 -0.55
C GLY A 72 16.28 20.90 -1.02
N PRO A 73 16.59 20.14 -2.09
CA PRO A 73 15.75 19.04 -2.55
C PRO A 73 15.55 17.95 -1.48
N LEU A 74 16.59 17.62 -0.69
CA LEU A 74 16.47 16.63 0.38
C LEU A 74 15.47 17.07 1.46
N LEU A 75 15.53 18.32 1.90
CA LEU A 75 14.58 18.85 2.89
C LEU A 75 13.17 18.94 2.32
N ALA A 76 13.02 19.27 1.03
CA ALA A 76 11.72 19.26 0.35
C ALA A 76 11.13 17.85 0.29
N PHE A 77 11.91 16.84 -0.16
CA PHE A 77 11.45 15.45 -0.19
C PHE A 77 11.19 14.88 1.20
N LEU A 78 11.98 15.28 2.21
CA LEU A 78 11.72 14.91 3.60
C LEU A 78 10.36 15.46 4.07
N GLY A 79 10.10 16.75 3.85
CA GLY A 79 8.84 17.38 4.24
C GLY A 79 7.63 16.78 3.54
N VAL A 80 7.70 16.62 2.22
CA VAL A 80 6.62 16.00 1.42
C VAL A 80 6.39 14.55 1.84
N GLY A 81 7.45 13.77 2.03
CA GLY A 81 7.36 12.37 2.45
C GLY A 81 6.70 12.20 3.83
N LEU A 82 7.06 13.06 4.81
CA LEU A 82 6.44 13.03 6.14
C LEU A 82 4.94 13.37 6.10
N VAL A 83 4.55 14.37 5.30
CA VAL A 83 3.14 14.72 5.10
C VAL A 83 2.39 13.56 4.42
N ALA A 84 2.96 12.97 3.38
CA ALA A 84 2.38 11.83 2.67
C ALA A 84 2.19 10.61 3.59
N SER A 85 3.18 10.29 4.44
CA SER A 85 3.06 9.21 5.43
C SER A 85 2.00 9.45 6.50
N ALA A 86 1.76 10.70 6.88
CA ALA A 86 0.69 11.06 7.81
C ALA A 86 -0.71 11.06 7.16
N LYS A 87 -0.79 11.01 5.83
CA LYS A 87 -2.05 11.15 5.08
C LYS A 87 -2.36 9.92 4.23
N ILE A 88 -1.92 9.95 2.97
CA ILE A 88 -2.29 9.02 1.89
C ILE A 88 -1.60 7.66 2.07
N GLY A 89 -0.38 7.64 2.58
CA GLY A 89 0.49 6.46 2.55
C GLY A 89 0.31 5.49 3.71
N GLY A 90 -0.79 5.54 4.47
CA GLY A 90 -1.13 4.58 5.53
C GLY A 90 -0.22 4.59 6.77
N GLY A 91 0.98 5.15 6.69
CA GLY A 91 1.97 5.17 7.76
C GLY A 91 2.50 3.79 8.16
N GLY A 92 2.40 2.79 7.28
CA GLY A 92 2.81 1.40 7.54
C GLY A 92 4.29 1.09 7.32
N ASP A 93 5.00 1.96 6.60
CA ASP A 93 6.42 1.80 6.32
C ASP A 93 7.08 3.15 5.93
N LEU A 94 8.33 3.11 5.45
CA LEU A 94 9.07 4.29 5.01
C LEU A 94 8.93 4.57 3.50
N HIS A 95 8.03 3.93 2.76
CA HIS A 95 7.96 4.03 1.30
C HIS A 95 7.71 5.46 0.80
N ASN A 96 6.91 6.26 1.50
CA ASN A 96 6.71 7.67 1.11
C ASN A 96 7.99 8.52 1.27
N MET A 97 9.01 7.99 1.93
CA MET A 97 10.33 8.61 2.05
C MET A 97 11.27 8.25 0.90
N ASP A 98 10.85 7.48 -0.09
CA ASP A 98 11.73 6.97 -1.17
C ASP A 98 12.48 8.08 -1.90
N MET A 99 11.82 9.20 -2.24
CA MET A 99 12.49 10.31 -2.91
C MET A 99 13.60 10.94 -2.05
N PHE A 100 13.38 11.02 -0.74
CA PHE A 100 14.39 11.47 0.21
C PHE A 100 15.53 10.44 0.35
N LEU A 101 15.20 9.16 0.50
CA LEU A 101 16.17 8.07 0.67
C LEU A 101 17.04 7.88 -0.59
N ILE A 102 16.44 7.92 -1.78
CA ILE A 102 17.13 7.91 -3.06
C ILE A 102 18.02 9.15 -3.20
N GLY A 103 17.51 10.33 -2.84
CA GLY A 103 18.31 11.56 -2.80
C GLY A 103 19.53 11.44 -1.87
N MET A 104 19.35 10.83 -0.69
CA MET A 104 20.44 10.52 0.24
C MET A 104 21.44 9.55 -0.39
N ALA A 105 20.99 8.50 -1.08
CA ALA A 105 21.86 7.56 -1.79
C ALA A 105 22.69 8.25 -2.88
N PHE A 106 22.09 9.12 -3.68
CA PHE A 106 22.84 9.95 -4.65
C PHE A 106 23.85 10.87 -3.97
N THR A 107 23.48 11.45 -2.82
CA THR A 107 24.40 12.30 -2.04
C THR A 107 25.59 11.50 -1.52
N VAL A 108 25.39 10.27 -1.05
CA VAL A 108 26.45 9.35 -0.67
C VAL A 108 27.35 9.03 -1.85
N PHE A 109 26.77 8.73 -3.01
CA PHE A 109 27.55 8.46 -4.22
C PHE A 109 28.41 9.65 -4.64
N ILE A 110 27.87 10.87 -4.60
CA ILE A 110 28.62 12.10 -4.88
C ILE A 110 29.76 12.28 -3.86
N ALA A 111 29.47 12.14 -2.56
CA ALA A 111 30.48 12.25 -1.50
C ALA A 111 31.57 11.19 -1.63
N TRP A 112 31.22 9.97 -2.05
CA TRP A 112 32.13 8.87 -2.29
C TRP A 112 33.14 9.19 -3.39
N VAL A 113 32.67 9.68 -4.55
CA VAL A 113 33.52 10.06 -5.69
C VAL A 113 34.38 11.29 -5.37
N ASN A 114 33.92 12.19 -4.49
CA ASN A 114 34.57 13.46 -4.17
C ASN A 114 35.29 13.46 -2.81
N GLY A 115 35.92 12.34 -2.45
CA GLY A 115 36.84 12.24 -1.29
C GLY A 115 36.49 11.12 -0.29
N GLY A 116 35.26 10.59 -0.30
CA GLY A 116 34.87 9.49 0.58
C GLY A 116 35.64 8.19 0.30
N ARG A 117 35.94 7.89 -0.97
CA ARG A 117 36.76 6.75 -1.38
C ARG A 117 38.19 6.86 -0.84
N ASP A 118 38.81 8.03 -0.95
CA ASP A 118 40.22 8.24 -0.57
C ASP A 118 40.40 8.04 0.93
N VAL A 119 39.46 8.53 1.73
CA VAL A 119 39.43 8.33 3.18
C VAL A 119 39.45 6.85 3.56
N LEU A 120 38.70 6.00 2.83
CA LEU A 120 38.66 4.57 3.09
C LEU A 120 39.98 3.91 2.69
N MET A 121 40.48 4.21 1.48
CA MET A 121 41.70 3.62 0.94
C MET A 121 42.95 4.00 1.74
N ASN A 122 42.98 5.22 2.29
CA ASN A 122 44.08 5.73 3.09
C ASN A 122 43.91 5.47 4.59
N ASN A 123 42.89 4.70 5.00
CA ASN A 123 42.61 4.33 6.39
C ASN A 123 42.42 5.55 7.34
N GLU A 124 41.95 6.69 6.80
CA GLU A 124 41.79 7.95 7.54
C GLU A 124 40.46 8.02 8.32
N MET A 125 39.58 7.03 8.12
CA MET A 125 38.26 6.98 8.74
C MET A 125 38.37 6.66 10.25
N PRO A 126 37.83 7.50 11.15
CA PRO A 126 37.80 7.23 12.58
C PRO A 126 37.02 5.94 12.91
N ALA A 127 37.41 5.26 14.00
CA ALA A 127 36.78 4.01 14.42
C ALA A 127 35.26 4.14 14.66
N TRP A 128 34.81 5.27 15.21
CA TRP A 128 33.39 5.50 15.48
C TRP A 128 32.56 5.62 14.19
N ILE A 129 33.11 6.20 13.11
CA ILE A 129 32.44 6.24 11.80
C ILE A 129 32.36 4.83 11.21
N ARG A 130 33.44 4.05 11.30
CA ARG A 130 33.43 2.65 10.84
C ARG A 130 32.36 1.84 11.55
N LEU A 131 32.31 1.92 12.88
CA LEU A 131 31.31 1.24 13.68
C LEU A 131 29.89 1.67 13.28
N THR A 132 29.69 2.96 13.04
CA THR A 132 28.40 3.52 12.59
C THR A 132 27.98 2.95 11.24
N LEU A 133 28.89 2.88 10.26
CA LEU A 133 28.60 2.30 8.93
C LEU A 133 28.35 0.79 8.99
N VAL A 134 29.09 0.05 9.83
CA VAL A 134 28.84 -1.37 10.07
C VAL A 134 27.46 -1.57 10.70
N ALA A 135 27.12 -0.78 11.72
CA ALA A 135 25.81 -0.81 12.36
C ALA A 135 24.69 -0.49 11.35
N ALA A 136 24.91 0.45 10.42
CA ALA A 136 23.96 0.79 9.36
C ALA A 136 23.63 -0.39 8.44
N LEU A 137 24.57 -1.33 8.25
CA LEU A 137 24.36 -2.54 7.47
C LEU A 137 23.72 -3.64 8.32
N VAL A 138 24.24 -3.86 9.53
CA VAL A 138 23.88 -4.99 10.39
C VAL A 138 22.49 -4.84 11.00
N ILE A 139 22.15 -3.65 11.51
CA ILE A 139 20.86 -3.41 12.20
C ILE A 139 19.66 -3.71 11.28
N PRO A 140 19.53 -3.12 10.07
CA PRO A 140 18.40 -3.42 9.20
C PRO A 140 18.46 -4.84 8.62
N ALA A 141 19.66 -5.43 8.46
CA ALA A 141 19.80 -6.80 7.99
C ALA A 141 19.43 -7.85 9.06
N PHE A 142 19.48 -7.50 10.34
CA PHE A 142 19.28 -8.46 11.43
C PHE A 142 17.90 -9.13 11.39
N SER A 143 16.82 -8.36 11.22
CA SER A 143 15.46 -8.92 11.20
C SER A 143 15.22 -9.82 9.99
N PRO A 144 15.53 -9.42 8.74
CA PRO A 144 15.44 -10.32 7.58
C PRO A 144 16.34 -11.55 7.71
N LEU A 145 17.58 -11.41 8.22
CA LEU A 145 18.50 -12.54 8.43
C LEU A 145 17.93 -13.57 9.40
N MET A 146 17.29 -13.12 10.49
CA MET A 146 16.59 -13.98 11.45
C MET A 146 15.34 -14.65 10.85
N GLN A 147 14.81 -14.11 9.75
CA GLN A 147 13.61 -14.59 9.06
C GLN A 147 13.92 -15.31 7.74
N LEU A 148 15.20 -15.49 7.39
CA LEU A 148 15.59 -16.25 6.20
C LEU A 148 15.15 -17.70 6.34
N ARG A 149 14.04 -18.05 5.69
CA ARG A 149 13.54 -19.41 5.54
C ARG A 149 14.05 -19.99 4.22
N SER A 150 14.44 -21.27 4.20
CA SER A 150 14.83 -21.95 2.95
C SER A 150 13.62 -22.06 2.02
N ARG A 151 13.71 -21.46 0.82
CA ARG A 151 12.65 -21.48 -0.20
C ARG A 151 12.45 -22.84 -0.88
N ASP A 152 13.43 -23.75 -0.81
CA ASP A 152 13.49 -24.95 -1.65
C ASP A 152 12.75 -26.21 -1.11
N TYR A 153 12.10 -26.15 0.05
CA TYR A 153 11.38 -27.31 0.62
C TYR A 153 9.86 -27.09 0.70
N GLY A 154 9.32 -26.19 -0.13
CA GLY A 154 7.98 -25.62 0.01
C GLY A 154 6.86 -26.18 -0.86
N ASP A 155 7.07 -27.24 -1.64
CA ASP A 155 6.03 -27.69 -2.59
C ASP A 155 5.05 -28.72 -2.01
N GLU A 156 5.30 -29.24 -0.81
CA GLU A 156 4.37 -30.16 -0.15
C GLU A 156 4.01 -29.73 1.27
N ILE A 157 2.77 -29.26 1.43
CA ILE A 157 2.15 -28.83 2.69
C ILE A 157 2.32 -29.90 3.78
N ALA A 158 2.19 -31.18 3.42
CA ALA A 158 2.35 -32.29 4.35
C ALA A 158 3.77 -32.36 4.94
N SER A 159 4.79 -32.19 4.10
CA SER A 159 6.18 -32.20 4.51
C SER A 159 6.51 -31.01 5.42
N LEU A 160 5.99 -29.82 5.10
CA LEU A 160 6.19 -28.62 5.92
C LEU A 160 5.47 -28.69 7.27
N LEU A 161 4.22 -29.17 7.32
CA LEU A 161 3.48 -29.39 8.57
C LEU A 161 4.23 -30.36 9.50
N VAL A 162 4.73 -31.47 8.95
CA VAL A 162 5.51 -32.47 9.71
C VAL A 162 6.86 -31.91 10.17
N LEU A 163 7.58 -31.19 9.31
CA LEU A 163 8.93 -30.69 9.61
C LEU A 163 8.94 -29.53 10.62
N THR A 164 7.84 -28.80 10.75
CA THR A 164 7.77 -27.61 11.59
C THR A 164 6.88 -27.78 12.82
N ASP A 165 6.37 -28.99 13.04
CA ASP A 165 5.38 -29.30 14.10
C ASP A 165 4.14 -28.38 14.08
N GLU A 166 3.88 -27.78 12.92
CA GLU A 166 2.77 -26.86 12.73
C GLU A 166 1.53 -27.65 12.32
N LYS A 167 0.37 -27.27 12.87
CA LYS A 167 -0.88 -28.00 12.63
C LYS A 167 -1.78 -27.31 11.62
N ASP A 168 -1.58 -26.01 11.42
CA ASP A 168 -2.38 -25.22 10.50
C ASP A 168 -1.60 -24.89 9.23
N ALA A 169 -2.07 -25.37 8.09
CA ALA A 169 -1.49 -25.05 6.78
C ALA A 169 -1.51 -23.53 6.48
N LYS A 170 -2.38 -22.77 7.15
CA LYS A 170 -2.39 -21.30 7.07
C LYS A 170 -1.12 -20.65 7.60
N ALA A 171 -0.35 -21.33 8.44
CA ALA A 171 0.91 -20.81 8.96
C ALA A 171 2.00 -20.63 7.90
N PHE A 172 1.83 -21.21 6.71
CA PHE A 172 2.85 -21.19 5.65
C PHE A 172 2.55 -20.23 4.51
N ASP A 173 1.38 -19.57 4.52
CA ASP A 173 0.99 -18.56 3.52
C ASP A 173 1.26 -19.01 2.07
N MET A 174 1.00 -20.30 1.80
CA MET A 174 1.24 -20.90 0.48
C MET A 174 0.14 -20.49 -0.49
N LEU A 175 0.54 -20.18 -1.72
CA LEU A 175 -0.39 -19.91 -2.80
C LEU A 175 -1.29 -21.13 -3.06
N PRO A 176 -2.57 -20.91 -3.46
CA PRO A 176 -3.45 -22.00 -3.82
C PRO A 176 -2.89 -22.80 -5.01
N ASP A 177 -3.14 -24.10 -5.02
CA ASP A 177 -2.74 -24.98 -6.11
C ASP A 177 -3.43 -24.60 -7.44
N SER A 178 -2.80 -24.95 -8.56
CA SER A 178 -3.30 -24.57 -9.89
C SER A 178 -4.69 -25.13 -10.19
N ALA A 179 -5.06 -26.29 -9.65
CA ALA A 179 -6.39 -26.87 -9.88
C ALA A 179 -7.47 -26.04 -9.18
N THR A 180 -7.22 -25.61 -7.94
CA THR A 180 -8.08 -24.66 -7.21
C THR A 180 -8.24 -23.36 -7.99
N VAL A 181 -7.14 -22.78 -8.49
CA VAL A 181 -7.18 -21.51 -9.23
C VAL A 181 -7.97 -21.65 -10.54
N ASN A 182 -7.71 -22.70 -11.31
CA ASN A 182 -8.38 -22.93 -12.59
C ASN A 182 -9.88 -23.18 -12.42
N ALA A 183 -10.28 -23.92 -11.37
CA ALA A 183 -11.68 -24.12 -11.03
C ALA A 183 -12.37 -22.78 -10.73
N ALA A 184 -11.77 -21.95 -9.86
CA ALA A 184 -12.32 -20.63 -9.55
C ALA A 184 -12.42 -19.73 -10.79
N LEU A 185 -11.40 -19.71 -11.66
CA LEU A 185 -11.45 -18.93 -12.91
C LEU A 185 -12.58 -19.38 -13.84
N THR A 186 -12.79 -20.69 -13.95
CA THR A 186 -13.85 -21.26 -14.79
C THR A 186 -15.21 -20.82 -14.27
N GLU A 187 -15.47 -21.03 -12.98
CA GLU A 187 -16.76 -20.67 -12.38
C GLU A 187 -17.01 -19.16 -12.36
N ILE A 188 -15.97 -18.33 -12.14
CA ILE A 188 -16.09 -16.87 -12.24
C ILE A 188 -16.43 -16.48 -13.68
N GLN A 189 -15.78 -17.05 -14.69
CA GLN A 189 -16.08 -16.74 -16.09
C GLN A 189 -17.50 -17.16 -16.47
N GLU A 190 -17.99 -18.29 -15.98
CA GLU A 190 -19.36 -18.75 -16.17
C GLU A 190 -20.37 -17.76 -15.54
N ALA A 191 -20.15 -17.35 -14.29
CA ALA A 191 -20.99 -16.36 -13.62
C ALA A 191 -20.99 -15.00 -14.35
N VAL A 192 -19.82 -14.56 -14.83
CA VAL A 192 -19.70 -13.33 -15.64
C VAL A 192 -20.47 -13.49 -16.96
N ASN A 193 -20.38 -14.64 -17.61
CA ASN A 193 -21.07 -14.91 -18.88
C ASN A 193 -22.59 -14.91 -18.74
N GLU A 194 -23.11 -15.45 -17.64
CA GLU A 194 -24.53 -15.41 -17.33
C GLU A 194 -25.00 -13.99 -17.00
N ALA A 195 -24.28 -13.30 -16.11
CA ALA A 195 -24.67 -11.98 -15.63
C ALA A 195 -24.59 -10.91 -16.73
N GLN A 196 -23.61 -10.99 -17.64
CA GLN A 196 -23.46 -10.01 -18.74
C GLN A 196 -24.63 -10.04 -19.74
N ALA A 197 -25.42 -11.12 -19.77
CA ALA A 197 -26.65 -11.17 -20.57
C ALA A 197 -27.76 -10.28 -19.99
N ALA A 198 -27.72 -9.99 -18.68
CA ALA A 198 -28.71 -9.20 -17.97
C ALA A 198 -28.29 -7.73 -17.77
N GLY A 199 -27.00 -7.41 -17.86
CA GLY A 199 -26.49 -6.06 -17.61
C GLY A 199 -24.97 -6.01 -17.46
N GLU A 200 -24.45 -4.90 -16.95
CA GLU A 200 -23.01 -4.67 -16.86
C GLU A 200 -22.40 -5.34 -15.62
N VAL A 201 -21.34 -6.14 -15.78
CA VAL A 201 -20.67 -6.77 -14.63
C VAL A 201 -19.60 -5.84 -14.06
N LEU A 202 -19.70 -5.53 -12.76
CA LEU A 202 -18.73 -4.67 -12.08
C LEU A 202 -17.58 -5.49 -11.50
N PHE A 203 -16.37 -5.26 -12.00
CA PHE A 203 -15.13 -5.67 -11.31
C PHE A 203 -14.69 -4.55 -10.38
N MET A 204 -15.17 -4.59 -9.13
CA MET A 204 -14.76 -3.65 -8.08
C MET A 204 -13.35 -3.96 -7.59
N ASP A 205 -12.97 -5.24 -7.55
CA ASP A 205 -11.59 -5.72 -7.38
C ASP A 205 -11.26 -6.74 -8.48
N GLN A 206 -10.04 -7.29 -8.49
CA GLN A 206 -9.59 -8.36 -9.40
C GLN A 206 -9.47 -7.96 -10.88
N ARG A 207 -9.30 -6.67 -11.19
CA ARG A 207 -9.18 -6.17 -12.58
C ARG A 207 -7.94 -6.68 -13.34
N GLN A 208 -6.93 -7.16 -12.62
CA GLN A 208 -5.80 -7.84 -13.24
C GLN A 208 -6.23 -9.10 -14.02
N LEU A 209 -7.34 -9.75 -13.63
CA LEU A 209 -7.89 -10.89 -14.38
C LEU A 209 -8.33 -10.49 -15.78
N LEU A 210 -8.88 -9.28 -15.92
CA LEU A 210 -9.26 -8.71 -17.22
C LEU A 210 -8.03 -8.30 -18.02
N THR A 211 -7.06 -7.66 -17.35
CA THR A 211 -5.82 -7.15 -17.97
C THR A 211 -5.01 -8.28 -18.62
N PHE A 212 -4.92 -9.44 -17.95
CA PHE A 212 -4.19 -10.60 -18.45
C PHE A 212 -5.05 -11.57 -19.26
N GLY A 213 -6.33 -11.27 -19.47
CA GLY A 213 -7.23 -12.10 -20.28
C GLY A 213 -7.64 -13.44 -19.65
N TYR A 214 -7.53 -13.57 -18.32
CA TYR A 214 -8.04 -14.75 -17.60
C TYR A 214 -9.56 -14.74 -17.50
N ILE A 215 -10.16 -13.56 -17.44
CA ILE A 215 -11.60 -13.35 -17.50
C ILE A 215 -11.88 -12.30 -18.57
N THR A 216 -12.95 -12.51 -19.32
CA THR A 216 -13.46 -11.57 -20.33
C THR A 216 -14.82 -11.05 -19.90
N VAL A 217 -15.01 -9.74 -20.04
CA VAL A 217 -16.25 -9.02 -19.73
C VAL A 217 -16.46 -7.93 -20.78
N ASN A 218 -17.70 -7.76 -21.24
CA ASN A 218 -18.04 -6.70 -22.19
C ASN A 218 -19.49 -6.21 -21.95
N PRO A 219 -19.72 -4.91 -21.72
CA PRO A 219 -18.75 -3.82 -21.68
C PRO A 219 -17.89 -3.81 -20.40
N PHE A 220 -16.71 -3.18 -20.49
CA PHE A 220 -15.87 -2.92 -19.33
C PHE A 220 -16.36 -1.68 -18.58
N VAL A 221 -16.63 -1.83 -17.28
CA VAL A 221 -16.97 -0.73 -16.37
C VAL A 221 -15.70 -0.20 -15.71
N GLY A 222 -15.32 1.04 -16.01
CA GLY A 222 -14.09 1.67 -15.52
C GLY A 222 -14.21 2.26 -14.12
N GLU A 223 -15.43 2.60 -13.72
CA GLU A 223 -15.78 3.22 -12.44
C GLU A 223 -15.70 2.23 -11.27
N TYR A 224 -15.63 2.74 -10.04
CA TYR A 224 -15.76 1.97 -8.81
C TYR A 224 -14.67 0.89 -8.60
N GLU A 225 -13.43 1.19 -9.02
CA GLU A 225 -12.28 0.36 -8.64
C GLU A 225 -11.97 0.54 -7.15
N LYS A 226 -11.58 -0.53 -6.47
CA LYS A 226 -11.34 -0.58 -5.03
C LYS A 226 -10.39 0.51 -4.52
N LYS A 227 -9.25 0.76 -5.16
CA LYS A 227 -8.31 1.79 -4.71
C LYS A 227 -8.88 3.19 -4.91
N ILE A 228 -9.62 3.41 -6.00
CA ILE A 228 -10.34 4.68 -6.20
C ILE A 228 -11.38 4.86 -5.09
N LEU A 229 -12.26 3.88 -4.89
CA LEU A 229 -13.27 3.91 -3.82
C LEU A 229 -12.62 4.15 -2.46
N MET A 230 -11.56 3.42 -2.10
CA MET A 230 -10.85 3.63 -0.85
C MET A 230 -10.31 5.06 -0.72
N ASN A 231 -9.69 5.60 -1.77
CA ASN A 231 -9.17 6.97 -1.75
C ASN A 231 -10.27 7.99 -1.48
N GLU A 232 -11.40 7.85 -2.18
CA GLU A 232 -12.57 8.73 -2.04
C GLU A 232 -13.26 8.54 -0.69
N ALA A 233 -13.23 7.33 -0.10
CA ALA A 233 -13.78 7.07 1.22
C ALA A 233 -12.97 7.78 2.31
N LEU A 234 -11.64 7.78 2.18
CA LEU A 234 -10.71 8.44 3.09
C LEU A 234 -10.81 9.97 3.03
N SER A 235 -11.22 10.54 1.90
CA SER A 235 -11.50 11.97 1.76
C SER A 235 -12.96 12.35 2.05
N ALA A 236 -13.81 11.38 2.37
CA ALA A 236 -15.25 11.60 2.52
C ALA A 236 -15.88 12.31 1.30
N ASN A 237 -15.45 11.97 0.09
CA ASN A 237 -15.90 12.62 -1.15
C ASN A 237 -17.33 12.20 -1.51
N TYR A 238 -18.31 12.92 -0.95
CA TYR A 238 -19.73 12.67 -1.18
C TYR A 238 -20.14 12.79 -2.65
N ASP A 239 -19.53 13.70 -3.42
CA ASP A 239 -19.88 13.92 -4.82
C ASP A 239 -19.55 12.69 -5.67
N TYR A 240 -18.38 12.09 -5.47
CA TYR A 240 -18.02 10.82 -6.11
C TYR A 240 -18.99 9.70 -5.69
N TYR A 241 -19.23 9.59 -4.39
CA TYR A 241 -20.08 8.54 -3.82
C TYR A 241 -21.55 8.67 -4.19
N SER A 242 -22.04 9.85 -4.56
CA SER A 242 -23.42 10.05 -5.00
C SER A 242 -23.78 9.17 -6.21
N SER A 243 -22.86 9.06 -7.18
CA SER A 243 -23.06 8.21 -8.36
C SER A 243 -22.92 6.74 -8.01
N PHE A 244 -21.94 6.39 -7.17
CA PHE A 244 -21.78 5.02 -6.68
C PHE A 244 -23.02 4.51 -5.95
N TYR A 245 -23.53 5.29 -5.00
CA TYR A 245 -24.71 4.93 -4.23
C TYR A 245 -25.94 4.82 -5.11
N ARG A 246 -26.17 5.76 -6.04
CA ARG A 246 -27.27 5.63 -7.00
C ARG A 246 -27.22 4.30 -7.77
N ASP A 247 -26.04 3.92 -8.26
CA ASP A 247 -25.89 2.72 -9.08
C ASP A 247 -26.06 1.43 -8.24
N ILE A 248 -25.56 1.42 -7.00
CA ILE A 248 -25.76 0.31 -6.04
C ILE A 248 -27.22 0.23 -5.59
N THR A 249 -27.87 1.36 -5.27
CA THR A 249 -29.27 1.37 -4.82
C THR A 249 -30.24 0.96 -5.92
N ASN A 250 -29.92 1.30 -7.17
CA ASN A 250 -30.68 0.86 -8.35
C ASN A 250 -30.33 -0.57 -8.79
N GLN A 251 -29.42 -1.24 -8.08
CA GLN A 251 -28.94 -2.58 -8.40
C GLN A 251 -28.49 -2.73 -9.87
N ARG A 252 -27.80 -1.70 -10.39
CA ARG A 252 -27.38 -1.58 -11.80
C ARG A 252 -26.61 -2.81 -12.29
N PHE A 253 -25.77 -3.38 -11.43
CA PHE A 253 -24.89 -4.49 -11.77
C PHE A 253 -25.60 -5.81 -11.44
N PRO A 254 -25.85 -6.73 -12.39
CA PRO A 254 -26.33 -8.07 -12.08
C PRO A 254 -25.30 -8.93 -11.35
N LEU A 255 -24.02 -8.59 -11.46
CA LEU A 255 -22.92 -9.24 -10.75
C LEU A 255 -21.84 -8.21 -10.37
N ILE A 256 -21.38 -8.29 -9.12
CA ILE A 256 -20.19 -7.58 -8.64
C ILE A 256 -19.13 -8.61 -8.25
N VAL A 257 -17.94 -8.47 -8.82
CA VAL A 257 -16.73 -9.25 -8.49
C VAL A 257 -15.84 -8.40 -7.61
N THR A 258 -15.56 -8.89 -6.40
CA THR A 258 -14.75 -8.16 -5.42
C THR A 258 -14.01 -9.12 -4.48
N GLU A 259 -13.17 -8.60 -3.58
CA GLU A 259 -12.72 -9.37 -2.43
C GLU A 259 -13.83 -9.47 -1.37
N PRO A 260 -13.77 -10.43 -0.43
CA PRO A 260 -14.76 -10.56 0.63
C PRO A 260 -14.97 -9.26 1.42
N LEU A 261 -16.18 -8.71 1.33
CA LEU A 261 -16.55 -7.49 2.05
C LEU A 261 -16.77 -7.82 3.53
N ARG A 262 -16.09 -7.05 4.39
CA ARG A 262 -16.21 -7.17 5.84
C ARG A 262 -16.84 -5.91 6.41
N THR A 263 -17.61 -6.08 7.48
CA THR A 263 -18.34 -5.02 8.20
C THR A 263 -17.87 -4.72 9.63
N PRO A 264 -17.00 -5.50 10.31
CA PRO A 264 -16.50 -5.11 11.62
C PRO A 264 -15.71 -3.81 11.59
N ILE A 265 -16.16 -2.84 12.39
CA ILE A 265 -15.42 -1.62 12.73
C ILE A 265 -14.28 -1.99 13.69
N LYS A 266 -13.13 -1.34 13.50
CA LYS A 266 -11.91 -1.52 14.28
C LYS A 266 -11.69 -0.34 15.20
N ASP A 267 -11.08 -0.60 16.34
CA ASP A 267 -10.59 0.46 17.22
C ASP A 267 -9.29 1.07 16.67
N SER A 268 -8.85 2.15 17.31
CA SER A 268 -7.61 2.85 16.96
C SER A 268 -6.33 2.05 17.26
N GLY A 269 -6.44 0.92 17.96
CA GLY A 269 -5.34 0.00 18.27
C GLY A 269 -5.09 -1.02 17.16
N TYR A 270 -5.99 -1.13 16.19
CA TYR A 270 -5.86 -2.03 15.05
C TYR A 270 -5.03 -1.42 13.92
N GLU A 271 -4.14 -2.21 13.34
CA GLU A 271 -3.37 -1.85 12.15
C GLU A 271 -4.31 -1.50 10.98
N PHE A 272 -4.12 -0.33 10.37
CA PHE A 272 -5.01 0.23 9.33
C PHE A 272 -6.50 0.30 9.75
N GLY A 273 -6.78 0.54 11.03
CA GLY A 273 -8.14 0.64 11.55
C GLY A 273 -8.98 1.73 10.89
N GLU A 274 -8.38 2.89 10.60
CA GLU A 274 -9.06 4.02 9.94
C GLU A 274 -9.45 3.69 8.49
N GLU A 275 -8.54 3.10 7.70
CA GLU A 275 -8.80 2.61 6.35
C GLU A 275 -9.90 1.55 6.33
N ASN A 276 -9.82 0.57 7.25
CA ASN A 276 -10.87 -0.42 7.40
C ASN A 276 -12.22 0.25 7.68
N ASN A 277 -12.27 1.19 8.63
CA ASN A 277 -13.51 1.83 9.04
C ASN A 277 -14.11 2.70 7.94
N ALA A 278 -13.28 3.40 7.16
CA ALA A 278 -13.71 4.14 5.99
C ALA A 278 -14.31 3.19 4.94
N TRP A 279 -13.60 2.10 4.59
CA TRP A 279 -14.08 1.09 3.65
C TRP A 279 -15.40 0.45 4.10
N VAL A 280 -15.50 0.08 5.38
CA VAL A 280 -16.72 -0.51 5.97
C VAL A 280 -17.91 0.42 5.80
N LYS A 281 -17.76 1.68 6.18
CA LYS A 281 -18.84 2.67 6.19
C LYS A 281 -19.26 3.08 4.78
N TRP A 282 -18.29 3.36 3.92
CA TRP A 282 -18.54 3.95 2.62
C TRP A 282 -18.78 2.92 1.51
N VAL A 283 -18.29 1.69 1.67
CA VAL A 283 -18.36 0.66 0.61
C VAL A 283 -18.99 -0.64 1.11
N SER A 284 -18.41 -1.32 2.10
CA SER A 284 -18.87 -2.67 2.47
C SER A 284 -20.33 -2.69 2.90
N ILE A 285 -20.73 -1.81 3.82
CA ILE A 285 -22.11 -1.77 4.31
C ILE A 285 -23.07 -1.39 3.16
N PRO A 286 -22.91 -0.25 2.45
CA PRO A 286 -23.81 0.11 1.37
C PRO A 286 -23.96 -0.98 0.29
N VAL A 287 -22.86 -1.60 -0.14
CA VAL A 287 -22.93 -2.70 -1.12
C VAL A 287 -23.72 -3.87 -0.55
N LEU A 288 -23.38 -4.33 0.66
CA LEU A 288 -24.04 -5.49 1.28
C LEU A 288 -25.50 -5.23 1.66
N CYS A 289 -26.00 -4.00 1.70
CA CYS A 289 -27.44 -3.74 1.88
C CYS A 289 -28.26 -4.10 0.64
N TYR A 290 -27.71 -3.84 -0.55
CA TYR A 290 -28.42 -4.00 -1.83
C TYR A 290 -28.00 -5.27 -2.57
N TYR A 291 -26.88 -5.86 -2.20
CA TYR A 291 -26.31 -7.05 -2.80
C TYR A 291 -26.07 -8.15 -1.76
N GLN A 292 -26.17 -9.39 -2.19
CA GLN A 292 -25.90 -10.57 -1.37
C GLN A 292 -24.86 -11.46 -2.02
N GLU A 293 -24.07 -12.11 -1.18
CA GLU A 293 -23.12 -13.14 -1.59
C GLU A 293 -23.85 -14.35 -2.18
N ILE A 294 -23.43 -14.77 -3.37
CA ILE A 294 -23.81 -16.07 -3.94
C ILE A 294 -22.68 -17.09 -3.84
N GLN A 295 -21.43 -16.63 -3.81
CA GLN A 295 -20.26 -17.49 -3.77
C GLN A 295 -19.03 -16.72 -3.26
N THR A 296 -18.25 -17.35 -2.37
CA THR A 296 -16.92 -16.87 -1.96
C THR A 296 -15.86 -17.95 -2.14
N TYR A 297 -14.92 -17.67 -3.02
CA TYR A 297 -13.71 -18.44 -3.24
C TYR A 297 -12.63 -18.09 -2.22
N LYS A 298 -12.76 -18.60 -0.99
CA LYS A 298 -11.87 -18.24 0.14
C LYS A 298 -10.37 -18.42 -0.15
N LYS A 299 -10.01 -19.46 -0.92
CA LYS A 299 -8.61 -19.77 -1.25
C LYS A 299 -7.96 -18.77 -2.23
N VAL A 300 -8.75 -18.08 -3.04
CA VAL A 300 -8.27 -17.06 -3.99
C VAL A 300 -8.77 -15.64 -3.64
N ASN A 301 -9.44 -15.50 -2.50
CA ASN A 301 -9.95 -14.25 -1.96
C ASN A 301 -10.87 -13.47 -2.93
N VAL A 302 -11.81 -14.17 -3.58
CA VAL A 302 -12.83 -13.59 -4.47
C VAL A 302 -14.23 -13.87 -3.95
N MET A 303 -15.10 -12.87 -4.00
CA MET A 303 -16.52 -12.91 -3.65
C MET A 303 -17.36 -12.43 -4.83
N LEU A 304 -18.43 -13.15 -5.10
CA LEU A 304 -19.43 -12.83 -6.11
C LEU A 304 -20.71 -12.37 -5.42
N LEU A 305 -21.19 -11.20 -5.83
CA LEU A 305 -22.39 -10.57 -5.27
C LEU A 305 -23.45 -10.34 -6.34
N VAL A 306 -24.71 -10.60 -6.02
CA VAL A 306 -25.87 -10.33 -6.89
C VAL A 306 -26.90 -9.45 -6.18
N PRO A 307 -27.80 -8.78 -6.91
CA PRO A 307 -28.89 -8.01 -6.32
C PRO A 307 -29.72 -8.81 -5.32
N LYS A 308 -29.98 -8.22 -4.14
CA LYS A 308 -30.95 -8.75 -3.18
C LYS A 308 -32.37 -8.57 -3.70
N PRO A 309 -33.25 -9.57 -3.58
CA PRO A 309 -34.68 -9.40 -3.88
C PRO A 309 -35.36 -8.33 -3.01
N ALA A 310 -34.90 -8.18 -1.77
CA ALA A 310 -35.34 -7.16 -0.82
C ALA A 310 -34.10 -6.52 -0.17
N PRO A 311 -33.78 -5.25 -0.48
CA PRO A 311 -32.68 -4.54 0.16
C PRO A 311 -32.91 -4.32 1.66
N ASP A 312 -31.82 -4.27 2.42
CA ASP A 312 -31.85 -3.90 3.85
C ASP A 312 -31.99 -2.37 4.02
N ASP A 313 -32.54 -1.93 5.15
CA ASP A 313 -32.54 -0.50 5.49
C ASP A 313 -31.17 -0.07 5.99
N CYS A 314 -30.46 0.68 5.15
CA CYS A 314 -29.20 1.32 5.51
C CYS A 314 -29.12 2.78 5.08
N SER A 315 -30.27 3.46 5.12
CA SER A 315 -30.41 4.90 4.92
C SER A 315 -29.48 5.74 5.81
N GLN A 316 -29.06 5.21 6.97
CA GLN A 316 -28.09 5.87 7.85
C GLN A 316 -26.64 5.91 7.30
N TYR A 317 -26.30 5.02 6.35
CA TYR A 317 -24.96 4.91 5.76
C TYR A 317 -24.87 5.52 4.36
N ILE A 318 -26.02 5.78 3.74
CA ILE A 318 -26.12 6.47 2.45
C ILE A 318 -26.67 7.86 2.76
N PRO A 319 -25.87 8.92 2.69
CA PRO A 319 -26.35 10.28 2.92
C PRO A 319 -27.56 10.56 2.04
N PRO A 320 -28.60 11.24 2.55
CA PRO A 320 -29.72 11.64 1.71
C PRO A 320 -29.18 12.48 0.56
N GLY A 321 -29.42 12.03 -0.67
CA GLY A 321 -29.08 12.81 -1.85
C GLY A 321 -29.75 14.18 -1.77
N ASN A 322 -29.01 15.24 -2.07
CA ASN A 322 -29.60 16.56 -2.35
C ASN A 322 -30.42 16.50 -3.64
#